data_AF-A0A7C7FXT1-F1
#
_entry.id   AF-A0A7C7FXT1-F1
#
_cell.length_a   1.000
_cell.length_b   1.000
_cell.length_c   1.000
_cell.angle_alpha   90.00
_cell.angle_beta   90.00
_cell.angle_gamma   90.00
#
_symmetry.space_group_name_H-M   'P 1'
#
loop_
_entity.id
_entity.type
_entity.pdbx_description
1 polymer ?
#
loop_
_entity_poly.entity_id
_entity_poly.type
_entity_poly.pdbx_seq_one_letter_code
_entity_poly.pdbx_strand_id
1 'polypeptide(L)'
;MNRKQRRTQVREMRRTGEDDLADKTSLMGTMPEECSACLSPFDKKDREQLSSWSVVVREEEKIVRLYCPTCWEKAKQYIKSVEEAQETNVD
;
A
#
# COMPACT_ATOMS: atom_id res chain seq x y z
N MET A 1 -15.09 34.33 20.57
CA MET A 1 -14.36 34.19 19.28
C MET A 1 -14.81 35.29 18.32
N ASN A 2 -13.90 36.17 17.92
CA ASN A 2 -14.19 37.27 17.01
C ASN A 2 -14.22 36.78 15.55
N ARG A 3 -14.94 37.48 14.65
CA ARG A 3 -15.16 37.05 13.24
C ARG A 3 -13.85 36.79 12.49
N LYS A 4 -12.79 37.53 12.80
CA LYS A 4 -11.45 37.31 12.23
C LYS A 4 -10.87 35.96 12.63
N GLN A 5 -10.95 35.58 13.91
CA GLN A 5 -10.42 34.31 14.43
C GLN A 5 -11.13 33.09 13.84
N ARG A 6 -12.46 33.17 13.63
CA ARG A 6 -13.22 32.11 12.95
C ARG A 6 -12.79 31.93 11.50
N ARG A 7 -12.42 33.02 10.81
CA ARG A 7 -11.96 32.96 9.40
C ARG A 7 -10.55 32.40 9.26
N THR A 8 -9.65 32.66 10.21
CA THR A 8 -8.30 32.08 10.20
C THR A 8 -8.33 30.58 10.47
N GLN A 9 -9.03 30.13 11.51
CA GLN A 9 -9.13 28.69 11.81
C GLN A 9 -9.70 27.87 10.66
N VAL A 10 -10.72 28.37 9.95
CA VAL A 10 -11.29 27.67 8.78
C VAL A 10 -10.30 27.59 7.61
N ARG A 11 -9.42 28.58 7.44
CA ARG A 11 -8.38 28.54 6.39
C ARG A 11 -7.26 27.57 6.74
N GLU A 12 -6.86 27.52 8.00
CA GLU A 12 -5.82 26.59 8.48
C GLU A 12 -6.30 25.15 8.41
N MET A 13 -7.52 24.85 8.88
CA MET A 13 -8.13 23.51 8.77
C MET A 13 -8.25 23.03 7.32
N ARG A 14 -8.55 23.93 6.38
CA ARG A 14 -8.61 23.59 4.94
C ARG A 14 -7.24 23.26 4.37
N ARG A 15 -6.19 23.99 4.76
CA ARG A 15 -4.82 23.72 4.31
C ARG A 15 -4.32 22.38 4.84
N THR A 16 -4.49 22.11 6.12
CA THR A 16 -4.04 20.83 6.72
C THR A 16 -4.77 19.62 6.15
N GLY A 17 -6.05 19.74 5.80
CA GLY A 17 -6.79 18.66 5.16
C GLY A 17 -6.43 18.44 3.68
N GLU A 18 -5.95 19.47 2.99
CA GLU A 18 -5.54 19.40 1.57
C GLU A 18 -4.15 18.78 1.43
N ASP A 19 -3.23 19.09 2.36
CA ASP A 19 -1.88 18.50 2.41
C ASP A 19 -1.92 16.97 2.67
N ASP A 20 -2.77 16.51 3.60
CA ASP A 20 -2.89 15.08 3.95
C ASP A 20 -3.51 14.24 2.81
N LEU A 21 -4.37 14.85 1.98
CA LEU A 21 -4.91 14.22 0.78
C LEU A 21 -3.91 14.23 -0.40
N ALA A 22 -3.09 15.28 -0.51
CA ALA A 22 -2.05 15.39 -1.52
C ALA A 22 -0.94 14.33 -1.31
N ASP A 23 -0.54 14.09 -0.07
CA ASP A 23 0.49 13.09 0.25
C ASP A 23 0.03 11.66 -0.08
N LYS A 24 -1.24 11.34 0.19
CA LYS A 24 -1.81 10.02 -0.13
C LYS A 24 -2.02 9.81 -1.63
N THR A 25 -2.29 10.87 -2.38
CA THR A 25 -2.41 10.79 -3.86
C THR A 25 -1.05 10.71 -4.55
N SER A 26 0.01 11.29 -3.96
CA SER A 26 1.38 11.17 -4.47
C SER A 26 1.92 9.73 -4.43
N LEU A 27 1.63 8.97 -3.37
CA LEU A 27 2.02 7.55 -3.28
C LEU A 27 1.34 6.64 -4.32
N MET A 28 0.19 7.05 -4.87
CA MET A 28 -0.49 6.30 -5.93
C MET A 28 0.15 6.50 -7.32
N GLY A 29 1.03 7.50 -7.48
CA GLY A 29 1.72 7.77 -8.74
C GLY A 29 2.83 6.75 -9.08
N THR A 30 3.40 6.09 -8.07
CA THR A 30 4.47 5.08 -8.22
C THR A 30 3.93 3.67 -8.10
N MET A 31 2.85 3.35 -8.83
CA MET A 31 2.41 1.96 -8.96
C MET A 31 3.37 1.21 -9.90
N PRO A 32 4.10 0.18 -9.40
CA PRO A 32 5.02 -0.61 -10.21
C PRO A 32 4.29 -1.23 -11.42
N GLU A 33 5.00 -1.37 -12.53
CA GLU A 33 4.47 -2.01 -13.75
C GLU A 33 4.90 -3.47 -13.86
N GLU A 34 5.58 -3.97 -12.82
CA GLU A 34 6.11 -5.31 -12.78
C GLU A 34 6.05 -5.89 -11.37
N CYS A 35 5.99 -7.21 -11.29
CA CYS A 35 6.06 -7.93 -10.03
C CYS A 35 7.44 -7.74 -9.38
N SER A 36 7.49 -7.25 -8.15
CA SER A 36 8.72 -7.03 -7.40
C SER A 36 9.49 -8.33 -7.07
N ALA A 37 8.88 -9.50 -7.23
CA ALA A 37 9.51 -10.80 -6.97
C ALA A 37 10.03 -11.51 -8.22
N CYS A 38 9.29 -11.44 -9.33
CA CYS A 38 9.61 -12.20 -10.55
C CYS A 38 9.70 -11.35 -11.82
N LEU A 39 9.55 -10.02 -11.69
CA LEU A 39 9.59 -9.04 -12.79
C LEU A 39 8.57 -9.32 -13.90
N SER A 40 7.50 -10.06 -13.60
CA SER A 40 6.40 -10.25 -14.56
C SER A 40 5.70 -8.93 -14.82
N PRO A 41 5.36 -8.60 -16.08
CA PRO A 41 4.70 -7.35 -16.41
C PRO A 41 3.26 -7.33 -15.85
N PHE A 42 2.83 -6.15 -15.42
CA PHE A 42 1.49 -5.88 -14.92
C PHE A 42 0.75 -4.95 -15.85
N ASP A 43 -0.38 -5.41 -16.38
CA ASP A 43 -1.27 -4.60 -17.21
C ASP A 43 -2.36 -3.95 -16.36
N LYS A 44 -2.23 -2.63 -16.16
CA LYS A 44 -3.20 -1.79 -15.44
C LYS A 44 -4.55 -1.67 -16.16
N LYS A 45 -4.66 -2.08 -17.42
CA LYS A 45 -5.91 -2.09 -18.19
C LYS A 45 -6.63 -3.43 -18.11
N ASP A 46 -5.95 -4.47 -17.65
CA ASP A 46 -6.50 -5.80 -17.49
C ASP A 46 -7.21 -5.93 -16.13
N ARG A 47 -8.53 -6.11 -16.17
CA ARG A 47 -9.37 -6.26 -14.97
C ARG A 47 -9.01 -7.52 -14.18
N GLU A 48 -8.63 -8.59 -14.85
CA GLU A 48 -8.29 -9.84 -14.20
C GLU A 48 -7.01 -9.67 -13.37
N GLN A 49 -6.02 -8.98 -13.94
CA GLN A 49 -4.78 -8.64 -13.25
C GLN A 49 -5.02 -7.68 -12.07
N LEU A 50 -5.79 -6.61 -12.26
CA LEU A 50 -6.12 -5.68 -11.17
C LEU A 50 -6.77 -6.37 -9.96
N SER A 51 -7.58 -7.41 -10.19
CA SER A 51 -8.26 -8.15 -9.11
C SER A 51 -7.40 -9.21 -8.44
N SER A 52 -6.45 -9.79 -9.17
CA SER A 52 -5.65 -10.94 -8.71
C SER A 52 -4.32 -10.56 -8.08
N TRP A 53 -3.80 -9.39 -8.41
CA TRP A 53 -2.50 -8.93 -7.93
C TRP A 53 -2.60 -8.28 -6.55
N SER A 54 -1.54 -8.42 -5.76
CA SER A 54 -1.48 -7.90 -4.40
C SER A 54 -0.48 -6.75 -4.29
N VAL A 55 -0.93 -5.63 -3.75
CA VAL A 55 -0.12 -4.43 -3.52
C VAL A 55 0.17 -4.30 -2.03
N VAL A 56 1.46 -4.15 -1.69
CA VAL A 56 1.92 -3.97 -0.31
C VAL A 56 2.58 -2.61 -0.21
N VAL A 57 2.05 -1.76 0.67
CA VAL A 57 2.59 -0.42 0.94
C VAL A 57 3.36 -0.46 2.25
N ARG A 58 4.62 -0.04 2.22
CA ARG A 58 5.44 0.20 3.42
C ARG A 58 5.51 1.70 3.63
N GLU A 59 4.64 2.22 4.49
CA GLU A 59 4.52 3.67 4.73
C GLU A 59 5.81 4.28 5.31
N GLU A 60 6.48 3.56 6.22
CA GLU A 60 7.76 3.99 6.83
C GLU A 60 8.86 4.21 5.79
N GLU A 61 8.95 3.29 4.82
CA GLU A 61 9.95 3.34 3.74
C GLU A 61 9.43 4.12 2.51
N LYS A 62 8.13 4.48 2.48
CA LYS A 62 7.42 5.02 1.31
C LYS A 62 7.60 4.17 0.05
N ILE A 63 7.66 2.84 0.21
CA ILE A 63 7.84 1.90 -0.91
C ILE A 63 6.54 1.15 -1.16
N VAL A 64 6.14 1.07 -2.44
CA VAL A 64 5.04 0.24 -2.91
C VAL A 64 5.61 -0.98 -3.63
N ARG A 65 5.23 -2.19 -3.20
CA ARG A 65 5.60 -3.44 -3.84
C ARG A 65 4.38 -4.09 -4.45
N LEU A 66 4.55 -4.64 -5.64
CA LEU A 66 3.49 -5.29 -6.41
C LEU A 66 3.85 -6.77 -6.57
N TYR A 67 2.91 -7.66 -6.30
CA TYR A 67 3.11 -9.10 -6.39
C TYR A 67 2.06 -9.73 -7.28
N CYS A 68 2.52 -10.55 -8.25
CA CYS A 68 1.66 -11.39 -9.05
C CYS A 68 1.05 -12.51 -8.17
N PRO A 69 -0.10 -13.08 -8.56
CA PRO A 69 -0.83 -14.07 -7.74
C PRO A 69 0.03 -15.29 -7.41
N THR A 70 0.91 -15.71 -8.32
CA THR A 70 1.78 -16.87 -8.10
C THR A 70 2.86 -16.61 -7.04
N CYS A 71 3.48 -15.43 -7.05
CA CYS A 71 4.47 -15.05 -6.04
C CYS A 71 3.82 -14.80 -4.68
N TRP A 72 2.64 -14.18 -4.66
CA TRP A 72 1.91 -13.91 -3.44
C TRP A 72 1.46 -15.19 -2.73
N GLU A 73 0.94 -16.16 -3.48
CA GLU A 73 0.51 -17.44 -2.94
C GLU A 73 1.70 -18.24 -2.37
N LYS A 74 2.83 -18.29 -3.10
CA LYS A 74 4.06 -18.91 -2.60
C LYS A 74 4.55 -18.26 -1.30
N ALA A 75 4.50 -16.93 -1.21
CA ALA A 75 4.91 -16.22 -0.01
C ALA A 75 4.02 -16.58 1.19
N LYS A 76 2.69 -16.65 0.99
CA LYS A 76 1.75 -17.07 2.05
C LYS A 76 1.99 -18.51 2.51
N GLN A 77 2.20 -19.44 1.58
CA GLN A 77 2.45 -20.84 1.91
C GLN A 77 3.74 -21.00 2.72
N TYR A 78 4.79 -20.26 2.35
CA TYR A 78 6.04 -20.26 3.10
C TYR A 78 5.85 -19.71 4.53
N ILE A 79 5.17 -18.57 4.68
CA ILE A 79 4.90 -17.98 6.01
C ILE A 79 4.11 -18.98 6.87
N LYS A 80 3.05 -19.57 6.33
CA LYS A 80 2.24 -20.57 7.03
C LYS A 80 3.07 -21.77 7.50
N SER A 81 3.96 -22.30 6.65
CA SER A 81 4.83 -23.41 7.03
C SER A 81 5.80 -23.05 8.16
N VAL A 82 6.26 -21.80 8.21
CA VAL A 82 7.15 -21.32 9.26
C VAL A 82 6.38 -21.16 10.56
N GLU A 83 5.18 -20.59 10.53
CA GLU A 83 4.30 -20.46 11.71
C GLU A 83 4.00 -21.83 12.33
N GLU A 84 3.59 -22.81 11.52
CA GLU A 84 3.32 -24.19 11.96
C GLU A 84 4.58 -24.87 12.55
N ALA A 85 5.76 -24.62 11.97
CA ALA A 85 7.03 -25.12 12.51
C ALA A 85 7.43 -24.44 13.84
N GLN A 86 7.04 -23.19 14.07
CA GLN A 86 7.31 -22.51 15.34
C GLN A 86 6.39 -22.98 16.46
N GLU A 87 5.13 -23.34 16.16
CA GLU A 87 4.19 -23.90 17.15
C GLU A 87 4.61 -25.27 17.68
N THR A 88 5.34 -26.07 16.89
CA THR A 88 5.81 -27.42 17.30
C THR A 88 7.10 -27.43 18.12
N ASN A 89 7.75 -26.29 18.34
CA ASN A 89 8.99 -26.16 19.12
C ASN A 89 8.79 -25.50 20.50
N VAL A 90 7.54 -25.40 20.97
CA VAL A 90 7.17 -24.80 22.27
C VAL A 90 6.64 -25.86 23.27
N ASP A 91 6.88 -27.15 23.01
CA ASP A 91 6.69 -28.26 23.97
C ASP A 91 8.03 -28.80 24.49
#